data_AF-A0A972FB88-F1
#
_entry.id   AF-A0A972FB88-F1
#
_cell.length_a   1.000
_cell.length_b   1.000
_cell.length_c   1.000
_cell.angle_alpha   90.00
_cell.angle_beta   90.00
_cell.angle_gamma   90.00
#
_symmetry.space_group_name_H-M   'P 1'
#
loop_
_entity.id
_entity.type
_entity.pdbx_description
1 polymer ?
#
loop_
_entity_poly.entity_id
_entity_poly.type
_entity_poly.pdbx_seq_one_letter_code
_entity_poly.pdbx_strand_id
1 'polypeptide(L)'
;YYRQDENAPNAIVSYYAKGSLVALALDLQLREASKGRRSLDDVMRALWQRHGQTGVGVEEEGIFELVAEIAAEAGSGDGKKLAQWLRRAVEGTDDLPLARWLKAFAVDYRAEPESDAPSLGVKLASGSEVKLASVFDG
;
A
#
# COMPACT_ATOMS: atom_id res chain seq x y z
N TYR A 1 15.07 -1.03 -14.38
CA TYR A 1 13.81 -0.70 -15.06
C TYR A 1 14.01 -0.86 -16.57
N TYR A 2 13.69 -2.05 -17.08
CA TYR A 2 13.88 -2.45 -18.48
C TYR A 2 12.60 -2.12 -19.26
N ARG A 3 12.74 -1.60 -20.50
CA ARG A 3 11.72 -0.98 -21.38
C ARG A 3 10.25 -1.20 -21.01
N GLN A 4 9.55 -0.12 -20.65
CA GLN A 4 8.09 -0.08 -20.55
C GLN A 4 7.48 -0.24 -21.95
N ASP A 5 6.63 -1.24 -22.11
CA ASP A 5 5.74 -1.41 -23.26
C ASP A 5 4.36 -0.77 -22.97
N GLU A 6 3.47 -0.78 -23.97
CA GLU A 6 2.16 -0.13 -23.88
C GLU A 6 1.22 -0.75 -22.82
N ASN A 7 1.54 -1.95 -22.32
CA ASN A 7 0.78 -2.68 -21.31
C ASN A 7 1.40 -2.59 -19.90
N ALA A 8 2.57 -1.96 -19.76
CA ALA A 8 3.23 -1.78 -18.47
C ALA A 8 2.33 -1.15 -17.38
N PRO A 9 1.43 -0.19 -17.68
CA PRO A 9 0.48 0.34 -16.69
C PRO A 9 -0.51 -0.69 -16.15
N ASN A 10 -0.90 -1.68 -16.96
CA ASN A 10 -1.86 -2.72 -16.58
C ASN A 10 -1.18 -3.96 -15.98
N ALA A 11 0.10 -4.19 -16.30
CA ALA A 11 0.81 -5.42 -15.97
C ALA A 11 1.85 -5.25 -14.84
N ILE A 12 2.17 -4.01 -14.43
CA ILE A 12 3.23 -3.75 -13.46
C ILE A 12 2.74 -2.79 -12.38
N VAL A 13 2.79 -3.24 -11.13
CA VAL A 13 2.63 -2.35 -9.97
C VAL A 13 3.99 -1.83 -9.52
N SER A 14 4.10 -0.52 -9.31
CA SER A 14 5.28 0.04 -8.64
C SER A 14 5.25 -0.42 -7.18
N TYR A 15 6.21 -1.27 -6.79
CA TYR A 15 6.34 -1.72 -5.40
C TYR A 15 6.57 -0.55 -4.44
N TYR A 16 7.14 0.57 -4.91
CA TYR A 16 7.24 1.80 -4.13
C TYR A 16 5.88 2.48 -3.96
N ALA A 17 5.10 2.63 -5.04
CA ALA A 17 3.80 3.28 -4.96
C ALA A 17 2.83 2.44 -4.12
N LYS A 18 2.65 1.16 -4.46
CA LYS A 18 1.81 0.23 -3.68
C LYS A 18 2.32 0.13 -2.24
N GLY A 19 3.62 -0.04 -2.06
CA GLY A 19 4.24 -0.12 -0.73
C GLY A 19 3.97 1.10 0.14
N SER A 20 4.04 2.31 -0.42
CA SER A 20 3.73 3.54 0.31
C SER A 20 2.27 3.62 0.77
N LEU A 21 1.33 3.15 -0.07
CA LEU A 21 -0.09 3.12 0.27
C LEU A 21 -0.41 2.02 1.29
N VAL A 22 0.23 0.86 1.18
CA VAL A 22 0.14 -0.21 2.20
C VAL A 22 0.67 0.30 3.54
N ALA A 23 1.83 0.96 3.55
CA ALA A 23 2.42 1.54 4.75
C ALA A 23 1.52 2.60 5.39
N LEU A 24 0.94 3.51 4.59
CA LEU A 24 -0.04 4.49 5.05
C LEU A 24 -1.27 3.82 5.68
N ALA A 25 -1.87 2.87 4.97
CA ALA A 25 -3.05 2.16 5.47
C ALA A 25 -2.75 1.36 6.75
N LEU A 26 -1.55 0.78 6.87
CA LEU A 26 -1.09 0.11 8.08
C LEU A 26 -0.96 1.10 9.26
N ASP A 27 -0.35 2.26 9.03
CA ASP A 27 -0.19 3.29 10.07
C ASP A 27 -1.55 3.79 10.59
N LEU A 28 -2.49 4.06 9.69
CA LEU A 28 -3.85 4.48 10.04
C LEU A 28 -4.57 3.42 10.89
N GLN A 29 -4.47 2.14 10.50
CA GLN A 29 -5.10 1.05 11.25
C GLN A 29 -4.43 0.81 12.60
N LEU A 30 -3.10 0.91 12.70
CA LEU A 30 -2.39 0.81 13.98
C LEU A 30 -2.84 1.91 14.94
N ARG A 31 -2.92 3.14 14.45
CA ARG A 31 -3.40 4.29 15.22
C ARG A 31 -4.86 4.12 15.64
N GLU A 32 -5.74 3.69 14.74
CA GLU A 32 -7.16 3.46 15.05
C GLU A 32 -7.31 2.37 16.14
N ALA A 33 -6.71 1.20 15.92
CA ALA A 33 -6.81 0.06 16.85
C ALA A 33 -6.20 0.38 18.22
N SER A 34 -5.15 1.20 18.27
CA SER A 34 -4.44 1.55 19.51
C SER A 34 -4.95 2.82 20.21
N LYS A 35 -5.93 3.54 19.62
CA LYS A 35 -6.30 4.91 20.03
C LYS A 35 -5.09 5.87 20.02
N GLY A 36 -4.27 5.78 18.98
CA GLY A 36 -3.10 6.63 18.74
C GLY A 36 -1.86 6.27 19.55
N ARG A 37 -1.86 5.17 20.32
CA ARG A 37 -0.70 4.75 21.13
C ARG A 37 0.37 4.00 20.34
N ARG A 38 0.03 3.45 19.18
CA ARG A 38 0.93 2.75 18.27
C ARG A 38 0.76 3.26 16.85
N SER A 39 1.84 3.17 16.09
CA SER A 39 2.01 3.66 14.73
C SER A 39 2.99 2.78 13.96
N LEU A 40 3.14 3.04 12.67
CA LEU A 40 4.16 2.41 11.84
C LEU A 40 5.58 2.65 12.39
N ASP A 41 5.84 3.80 13.02
CA ASP A 41 7.14 4.10 13.63
C ASP A 41 7.53 3.09 14.72
N ASP A 42 6.56 2.56 15.46
CA ASP A 42 6.81 1.52 16.47
C ASP A 42 7.25 0.21 15.81
N VAL A 43 6.64 -0.16 14.68
CA VAL A 43 7.02 -1.33 13.89
C VAL A 43 8.43 -1.13 13.31
N MET A 44 8.70 0.03 12.70
CA MET A 44 10.02 0.33 12.12
C MET A 44 11.13 0.33 13.17
N ARG A 45 10.85 0.86 14.37
CA ARG A 45 11.79 0.84 15.50
C ARG A 45 12.07 -0.58 15.98
N ALA A 46 11.05 -1.42 16.10
CA ALA A 46 11.22 -2.81 16.49
C ALA A 46 12.00 -3.62 15.43
N LEU A 47 11.72 -3.39 14.13
CA LEU A 47 12.50 -3.98 13.04
C LEU A 47 13.98 -3.57 13.12
N TRP A 48 14.26 -2.28 13.34
CA TRP A 48 15.63 -1.80 13.48
C TRP A 48 16.34 -2.46 14.66
N GLN A 49 15.71 -2.54 15.84
CA GLN A 49 16.31 -3.13 17.03
C GLN A 49 16.56 -4.64 16.88
N ARG A 50 15.63 -5.38 16.29
CA ARG A 50 15.71 -6.85 16.18
C ARG A 50 16.58 -7.32 15.03
N HIS A 51 16.61 -6.57 13.92
CA HIS A 51 17.21 -7.01 12.66
C HIS A 51 18.30 -6.05 12.17
N GLY A 52 18.01 -4.75 12.14
CA GLY A 52 18.96 -3.76 11.61
C GLY A 52 20.23 -3.59 12.43
N GLN A 53 20.11 -3.54 13.77
CA GLN A 53 21.23 -3.41 14.69
C GLN A 53 22.01 -4.71 14.87
N THR A 54 21.33 -5.85 14.78
CA THR A 54 21.91 -7.19 15.02
C THR A 54 22.50 -7.80 13.76
N GLY A 55 22.13 -7.30 12.58
CA GLY A 55 22.46 -7.90 11.29
C GLY A 55 21.66 -9.17 10.98
N VAL A 56 20.69 -9.54 11.82
CA VAL A 56 19.82 -10.71 11.60
C VAL A 56 18.77 -10.33 10.55
N GLY A 57 18.63 -11.15 9.51
CA GLY A 57 17.62 -10.94 8.47
C GLY A 57 16.19 -10.98 9.01
N VAL A 58 15.25 -10.38 8.29
CA VAL A 58 13.82 -10.49 8.57
C VAL A 58 13.29 -11.71 7.81
N GLU A 59 12.69 -12.67 8.51
CA GLU A 59 12.01 -13.80 7.88
C GLU A 59 10.75 -13.33 7.15
N GLU A 60 10.29 -14.11 6.16
CA GLU A 60 9.13 -13.77 5.32
C GLU A 60 7.88 -13.43 6.16
N GLU A 61 7.67 -14.17 7.25
CA GLU A 61 6.54 -13.98 8.15
C GLU A 61 6.77 -12.91 9.23
N GLY A 62 8.02 -12.52 9.46
CA GLY A 62 8.42 -11.74 10.64
C GLY A 62 7.76 -10.37 10.72
N ILE A 63 7.48 -9.71 9.58
CA ILE A 63 6.80 -8.42 9.56
C ILE A 63 5.34 -8.56 9.99
N PHE A 64 4.64 -9.59 9.51
CA PHE A 64 3.23 -9.80 9.85
C PHE A 64 3.07 -10.14 11.33
N GLU A 65 3.95 -10.99 11.86
CA GLU A 65 4.00 -11.34 13.27
C GLU A 65 4.29 -10.14 14.14
N LEU A 66 5.28 -9.32 13.77
CA LEU A 66 5.64 -8.12 14.50
C LEU A 66 4.51 -7.10 14.53
N VAL A 67 3.80 -6.91 13.42
CA VAL A 67 2.62 -6.03 13.37
C VAL A 67 1.53 -6.55 14.31
N ALA A 68 1.28 -7.86 14.35
CA ALA A 68 0.34 -8.45 15.30
C ALA A 68 0.75 -8.20 16.76
N GLU A 69 2.04 -8.37 17.06
CA GLU A 69 2.61 -8.13 18.38
C GLU A 69 2.42 -6.66 18.82
N ILE A 70 2.87 -5.71 18.01
CA ILE A 70 2.78 -4.27 18.31
C ILE A 70 1.32 -3.84 18.51
N ALA A 71 0.40 -4.33 17.68
CA ALA A 71 -1.02 -4.04 17.83
C ALA A 71 -1.63 -4.69 19.07
N ALA A 72 -1.19 -5.90 19.46
CA ALA A 72 -1.64 -6.59 20.66
C ALA A 72 -1.16 -5.91 21.94
N GLU A 73 0.08 -5.40 21.97
CA GLU A 73 0.60 -4.61 23.10
C GLU A 73 -0.18 -3.32 23.34
N ALA A 74 -0.86 -2.80 22.30
CA ALA A 74 -1.79 -1.70 22.47
C ALA A 74 -3.10 -2.11 23.17
N GLY A 75 -3.34 -3.37 23.50
CA GLY A 75 -4.60 -3.80 24.14
C GLY A 75 -5.82 -3.71 23.21
N SER A 76 -5.59 -3.69 21.90
CA SER A 76 -6.65 -3.63 20.88
C SER A 76 -7.36 -4.98 20.68
N GLY A 77 -6.70 -6.10 21.01
CA GLY A 77 -7.20 -7.46 20.73
C GLY A 77 -7.24 -7.83 19.23
N ASP A 78 -6.94 -6.88 18.34
CA ASP A 78 -7.15 -7.01 16.89
C ASP A 78 -5.84 -7.25 16.10
N GLY A 79 -4.70 -7.44 16.77
CA GLY A 79 -3.40 -7.61 16.10
C GLY A 79 -3.35 -8.72 15.05
N LYS A 80 -3.98 -9.87 15.32
CA LYS A 80 -4.08 -10.97 14.33
C LYS A 80 -4.86 -10.57 13.08
N LYS A 81 -5.94 -9.79 13.24
CA LYS A 81 -6.75 -9.32 12.10
C LYS A 81 -5.96 -8.32 11.26
N LEU A 82 -5.20 -7.44 11.92
CA LEU A 82 -4.35 -6.46 11.24
C LEU A 82 -3.23 -7.14 10.44
N ALA A 83 -2.56 -8.12 11.02
CA ALA A 83 -1.56 -8.92 10.31
C ALA A 83 -2.17 -9.67 9.12
N GLN A 84 -3.35 -10.26 9.28
CA GLN A 84 -4.04 -10.93 8.18
C GLN A 84 -4.45 -9.95 7.07
N TRP A 85 -4.86 -8.73 7.42
CA TRP A 85 -5.12 -7.68 6.45
C TRP A 85 -3.83 -7.28 5.71
N LEU A 86 -2.73 -7.06 6.44
CA LEU A 86 -1.45 -6.68 5.84
C LEU A 86 -0.96 -7.75 4.87
N ARG A 87 -1.10 -9.02 5.23
CA ARG A 87 -0.77 -10.14 4.35
C ARG A 87 -1.56 -10.07 3.03
N ARG A 88 -2.88 -9.92 3.10
CA ARG A 88 -3.71 -9.75 1.89
C ARG A 88 -3.33 -8.52 1.07
N ALA A 89 -2.97 -7.42 1.72
CA ALA A 89 -2.57 -6.19 1.04
C ALA A 89 -1.23 -6.33 0.29
N VAL A 90 -0.31 -7.12 0.83
CA VAL A 90 1.02 -7.36 0.26
C VAL A 90 0.98 -8.45 -0.81
N GLU A 91 0.41 -9.61 -0.48
CA GLU A 91 0.40 -10.81 -1.32
C GLU A 91 -0.76 -10.85 -2.32
N GLY A 92 -1.83 -10.11 -2.05
CA GLY A 92 -3.02 -10.05 -2.89
C GLY A 92 -2.96 -8.96 -3.97
N THR A 93 -3.96 -9.03 -4.86
CA THR A 93 -4.16 -8.10 -5.97
C THR A 93 -5.34 -7.17 -5.76
N ASP A 94 -6.01 -7.25 -4.62
CA ASP A 94 -7.15 -6.41 -4.30
C ASP A 94 -6.74 -4.95 -4.11
N ASP A 95 -7.64 -4.04 -4.48
CA ASP A 95 -7.47 -2.61 -4.21
C ASP A 95 -7.45 -2.31 -2.71
N LEU A 96 -6.60 -1.36 -2.32
CA LEU A 96 -6.53 -0.91 -0.94
C LEU A 96 -7.73 -0.03 -0.62
N PRO A 97 -8.53 -0.32 0.43
CA PRO A 97 -9.69 0.48 0.81
C PRO A 97 -9.28 1.76 1.55
N LEU A 98 -8.44 2.60 0.93
CA LEU A 98 -7.85 3.80 1.54
C LEU A 98 -8.91 4.79 2.02
N ALA A 99 -9.98 4.99 1.24
CA ALA A 99 -11.07 5.89 1.61
C ALA A 99 -11.69 5.55 2.98
N ARG A 100 -11.77 4.25 3.31
CA ARG A 100 -12.26 3.79 4.63
C ARG A 100 -11.34 4.27 5.74
N TRP A 101 -10.03 4.05 5.59
CA TRP A 101 -9.05 4.35 6.63
C TRP A 101 -8.80 5.85 6.77
N LEU A 102 -8.78 6.60 5.67
CA LEU A 102 -8.65 8.06 5.67
C LEU A 102 -9.82 8.74 6.37
N LYS A 103 -11.04 8.23 6.18
CA LYS A 103 -12.25 8.78 6.81
C LYS A 103 -12.20 8.75 8.34
N ALA A 104 -11.57 7.73 8.94
CA ALA A 104 -11.39 7.65 10.38
C ALA A 104 -10.52 8.79 10.95
N PHE A 105 -9.74 9.45 10.09
CA PHE A 105 -8.87 10.59 10.42
C PHE A 105 -9.37 11.91 9.83
N ALA A 106 -10.68 12.00 9.51
CA ALA A 106 -11.31 13.19 8.94
C ALA A 106 -10.69 13.66 7.61
N VAL A 107 -10.11 12.74 6.84
CA VAL A 107 -9.62 13.01 5.49
C VAL A 107 -10.64 12.48 4.48
N ASP A 108 -11.23 13.40 3.72
CA ASP A 108 -12.10 13.06 2.60
C ASP A 108 -11.28 12.67 1.37
N TYR A 109 -11.62 11.53 0.78
CA TYR A 109 -11.04 11.05 -0.47
C TYR A 109 -12.07 11.18 -1.59
N ARG A 110 -11.67 11.83 -2.70
CA ARG A 110 -12.46 11.94 -3.93
C ARG A 110 -11.59 11.54 -5.10
N ALA A 111 -12.05 10.54 -5.85
CA ALA A 111 -11.48 10.21 -7.14
C ALA A 111 -12.21 11.05 -8.20
N GLU A 112 -11.46 11.79 -9.00
CA GLU A 112 -11.98 12.57 -10.12
C GLU A 112 -11.39 12.03 -11.42
N PRO A 113 -12.17 11.98 -12.51
CA PRO A 113 -11.64 11.59 -13.81
C PRO A 113 -10.61 12.62 -14.30
N GLU A 114 -9.60 12.15 -15.03
CA GLU A 114 -8.58 13.05 -15.63
C GLU A 114 -9.20 14.00 -16.67
N SER A 115 -10.34 13.63 -17.27
CA SER A 115 -11.09 14.42 -18.24
C SER A 115 -12.55 13.98 -18.30
N ASP A 116 -13.45 14.94 -18.55
CA ASP A 116 -14.87 14.68 -18.85
C ASP A 116 -15.10 14.23 -20.30
N ALA A 117 -14.06 14.28 -21.14
CA ALA A 117 -14.17 13.84 -22.53
C ALA A 117 -14.25 12.31 -22.59
N PRO A 118 -15.15 11.74 -23.43
CA PRO A 118 -15.23 10.31 -23.62
C PRO A 118 -13.88 9.79 -24.16
N SER A 119 -13.34 8.79 -23.49
CA SER A 119 -12.05 8.18 -23.83
C SER A 119 -12.24 6.70 -24.17
N LEU A 120 -11.46 6.22 -25.14
CA LEU A 120 -11.35 4.79 -25.44
C LEU A 120 -10.37 4.06 -24.51
N GLY A 121 -9.85 4.74 -23.48
CA GLY A 121 -8.83 4.19 -22.58
C GLY A 121 -7.44 4.16 -23.20
N VAL A 122 -7.17 4.98 -24.23
CA VAL A 122 -5.91 4.94 -24.97
C VAL A 122 -5.22 6.31 -24.93
N LYS A 123 -3.94 6.33 -24.52
CA LYS A 123 -3.05 7.49 -24.67
C LYS A 123 -2.15 7.31 -25.88
N LEU A 124 -2.00 8.36 -26.69
CA LEU A 124 -1.14 8.38 -27.87
C LEU A 124 0.23 9.01 -27.55
N ALA A 125 1.29 8.47 -28.14
CA ALA A 125 2.62 9.07 -28.08
C ALA A 125 2.69 10.27 -29.05
N SER A 126 3.42 11.31 -28.66
CA SER A 126 3.68 12.46 -29.54
C SER A 126 4.72 12.09 -30.61
N GLY A 127 4.41 12.32 -31.90
CA GLY A 127 5.32 12.01 -33.01
C GLY A 127 4.68 12.22 -34.38
N SER A 128 5.46 11.97 -35.45
CA SER A 128 4.99 12.07 -36.85
C SER A 128 4.08 10.92 -37.28
N GLU A 129 3.99 9.86 -36.47
CA GLU A 129 3.13 8.70 -36.68
C GLU A 129 2.28 8.46 -35.43
N VAL A 130 1.05 7.96 -35.62
CA VAL A 130 0.17 7.59 -34.51
C VAL A 130 0.69 6.31 -33.87
N LYS A 131 1.18 6.41 -32.63
CA LYS A 131 1.61 5.27 -31.82
C LYS A 131 0.84 5.26 -30.50
N LEU A 132 0.40 4.09 -30.06
CA LEU A 132 -0.19 3.93 -28.74
C LEU A 132 0.92 4.04 -27.69
N ALA A 133 0.74 4.91 -26.70
CA ALA A 133 1.65 5.04 -25.57
C ALA A 133 1.17 4.20 -24.37
N SER A 134 -0.14 4.11 -24.17
CA SER A 134 -0.73 3.29 -23.11
C SER A 134 -2.16 2.91 -23.49
N VAL A 135 -2.55 1.70 -23.12
CA VAL A 135 -3.95 1.26 -23.10
C VAL A 135 -4.29 1.01 -21.64
N PHE A 136 -5.40 1.53 -21.14
CA PHE A 136 -5.90 1.27 -19.79
C PHE A 136 -7.02 0.23 -19.87
N ASP A 137 -6.94 -0.82 -19.06
CA ASP A 137 -8.07 -1.73 -18.87
C ASP A 137 -9.15 -1.06 -18.02
N GLY A 138 -10.41 -1.24 -18.42
CA GLY A 138 -11.60 -0.66 -17.79
C GLY A 138 -12.20 -1.51 -16.69
#